data_AF-A0A1G6HY66-F1
#
_entry.id   AF-A0A1G6HY66-F1
#
_cell.length_a   1.000
_cell.length_b   1.000
_cell.length_c   1.000
_cell.angle_alpha   90.00
_cell.angle_beta   90.00
_cell.angle_gamma   90.00
#
_symmetry.space_group_name_H-M   'P 1'
#
loop_
_entity.id
_entity.type
_entity.pdbx_description
1 polymer ?
#
loop_
_entity_poly.entity_id
_entity_poly.type
_entity_poly.pdbx_seq_one_letter_code
_entity_poly.pdbx_strand_id
1 'polypeptide(L)'
;MSADSAEAVEALVKVKGSDAPGSTVKPFAYEGQLNGFDIASFQAGINVSKVSGDFVFIKATQGIWYKDQLPSKGYDYAAWADEAPASGKLVGFYHYAEGGDPIKEADCFYDVIKAYKGRAVVALDWEQTSNKLFGTGFDVQWCKRFLDRIASLMDARPLIYMSKSVTHKYDWSSVAVDYPL
;
A
#
# COMPACT_ATOMS: atom_id res chain seq x y z
N MET A 1 24.73 35.64 -6.59
CA MET A 1 23.89 35.39 -5.39
C MET A 1 22.46 35.23 -5.88
N SER A 2 21.74 34.14 -5.69
CA SER A 2 22.06 32.79 -5.22
C SER A 2 21.47 31.78 -6.22
N ALA A 3 22.12 30.63 -6.35
CA ALA A 3 21.62 29.50 -7.09
C ALA A 3 20.81 28.64 -6.11
N ASP A 4 19.48 28.64 -6.21
CA ASP A 4 18.61 27.80 -5.38
C ASP A 4 17.51 27.16 -6.23
N SER A 5 17.94 26.38 -7.24
CA SER A 5 17.06 25.51 -8.03
C SER A 5 17.55 24.07 -8.08
N ALA A 6 18.50 23.71 -7.20
CA ALA A 6 19.13 22.39 -7.19
C ALA A 6 19.06 21.66 -5.82
N GLU A 7 18.33 22.20 -4.83
CA GLU A 7 18.34 21.70 -3.44
C GLU A 7 16.96 21.21 -2.93
N ALA A 8 16.18 20.50 -3.76
CA ALA A 8 14.90 19.91 -3.32
C ALA A 8 14.64 18.47 -3.80
N VAL A 9 15.67 17.72 -4.21
CA VAL A 9 15.55 16.27 -4.48
C VAL A 9 16.54 15.43 -3.65
N GLU A 10 17.30 16.05 -2.76
CA GLU A 10 18.25 15.35 -1.88
C GLU A 10 17.63 15.06 -0.50
N ALA A 11 16.56 14.25 -0.48
CA ALA A 11 16.06 13.63 0.74
C ALA A 11 15.24 12.36 0.46
N LEU A 12 15.77 11.44 -0.34
CA LEU A 12 15.39 10.04 -0.27
C LEU A 12 16.66 9.19 -0.38
N VAL A 13 17.06 8.66 0.78
CA VAL A 13 18.12 7.67 1.01
C VAL A 13 19.55 8.22 0.84
N LYS A 14 20.19 8.46 1.99
CA LYS A 14 21.64 8.68 2.13
C LYS A 14 22.44 7.65 1.31
N VAL A 15 22.94 8.05 0.15
CA VAL A 15 24.09 7.41 -0.48
C VAL A 15 25.33 8.02 0.16
N LYS A 16 25.77 7.44 1.28
CA LYS A 16 27.20 7.37 1.59
C LYS A 16 27.61 5.94 1.32
N GLY A 17 28.38 5.76 0.25
CA GLY A 17 29.12 4.53 0.03
C GLY A 17 29.96 4.20 1.26
N SER A 18 29.88 2.95 1.69
CA SER A 18 30.91 2.35 2.53
C SER A 18 31.39 1.08 1.82
N ASP A 19 32.52 1.22 1.13
CA ASP A 19 33.34 0.13 0.62
C ASP A 19 33.89 -0.71 1.78
N ALA A 20 33.06 -1.61 2.31
CA ALA A 20 33.53 -2.74 3.11
C ALA A 20 33.70 -3.96 2.18
N PRO A 21 34.92 -4.48 1.98
CA PRO A 21 35.11 -5.71 1.21
C PRO A 21 34.37 -6.85 1.91
N GLY A 22 33.34 -7.41 1.25
CA GLY A 22 32.53 -8.52 1.77
C GLY A 22 31.05 -8.21 2.07
N SER A 23 30.54 -7.01 1.81
CA SER A 23 29.10 -6.72 1.93
C SER A 23 28.36 -7.04 0.63
N THR A 24 27.53 -8.09 0.63
CA THR A 24 26.67 -8.50 -0.51
C THR A 24 25.32 -7.80 -0.53
N VAL A 25 25.20 -6.59 0.04
CA VAL A 25 23.93 -5.84 -0.04
C VAL A 25 23.96 -4.97 -1.28
N LYS A 26 23.36 -5.50 -2.36
CA LYS A 26 23.06 -4.69 -3.55
C LYS A 26 21.99 -3.64 -3.16
N PRO A 27 22.16 -2.36 -3.52
CA PRO A 27 21.09 -1.38 -3.40
C PRO A 27 19.88 -1.82 -4.24
N PHE A 28 18.66 -1.69 -3.69
CA PHE A 28 17.41 -1.98 -4.39
C PHE A 28 17.13 -0.90 -5.46
N ALA A 29 17.88 -0.91 -6.55
CA ALA A 29 17.50 -0.26 -7.80
C ALA A 29 16.98 -1.36 -8.72
N TYR A 30 15.66 -1.46 -8.89
CA TYR A 30 15.06 -2.43 -9.80
C TYR A 30 15.14 -1.85 -11.22
N GLU A 31 16.12 -2.29 -12.01
CA GLU A 31 16.20 -1.96 -13.45
C GLU A 31 15.23 -2.87 -14.23
N GLY A 32 13.91 -2.63 -14.08
CA GLY A 32 12.90 -3.43 -14.77
C GLY A 32 11.48 -3.26 -14.25
N GLN A 33 10.53 -3.84 -14.98
CA GLN A 33 9.14 -3.98 -14.52
C GLN A 33 9.08 -5.04 -13.41
N LEU A 34 8.42 -4.71 -12.30
CA LEU A 34 8.08 -5.66 -11.25
C LEU A 34 6.81 -6.42 -11.62
N ASN A 35 6.81 -7.74 -11.44
CA ASN A 35 5.63 -8.56 -11.53
C ASN A 35 5.09 -8.81 -10.13
N GLY A 36 3.82 -8.52 -9.89
CA GLY A 36 3.20 -8.80 -8.61
C GLY A 36 1.79 -9.32 -8.75
N PHE A 37 1.24 -9.73 -7.63
CA PHE A 37 -0.12 -10.23 -7.52
C PHE A 37 -0.75 -9.68 -6.24
N ASP A 38 -2.07 -9.59 -6.21
CA ASP A 38 -2.82 -9.26 -5.01
C ASP A 38 -3.68 -10.45 -4.57
N ILE A 39 -3.90 -10.56 -3.26
CA ILE A 39 -4.69 -11.63 -2.66
C ILE A 39 -5.60 -11.10 -1.56
N ALA A 40 -6.69 -11.82 -1.35
CA ALA A 40 -7.59 -11.69 -0.20
C ALA A 40 -8.02 -13.10 0.25
N SER A 41 -8.96 -13.16 1.19
CA SER A 41 -9.63 -14.40 1.60
C SER A 41 -10.17 -15.27 0.45
N PHE A 42 -10.37 -14.73 -0.75
CA PHE A 42 -10.73 -15.48 -1.96
C PHE A 42 -9.64 -16.46 -2.43
N GLN A 43 -8.39 -16.25 -2.03
CA GLN A 43 -7.25 -17.14 -2.28
C GLN A 43 -6.90 -17.99 -1.05
N ALA A 44 -7.87 -18.28 -0.19
CA ALA A 44 -7.70 -19.17 0.95
C ALA A 44 -6.97 -20.48 0.58
N GLY A 45 -5.97 -20.85 1.38
CA GLY A 45 -5.12 -22.01 1.15
C GLY A 45 -3.96 -21.79 0.16
N ILE A 46 -3.80 -20.58 -0.39
CA ILE A 46 -2.65 -20.25 -1.22
C ILE A 46 -1.35 -20.38 -0.41
N ASN A 47 -0.32 -20.91 -1.06
CA ASN A 47 1.05 -20.85 -0.57
C ASN A 47 1.74 -19.67 -1.27
N VAL A 48 1.91 -18.56 -0.55
CA VAL A 48 2.42 -17.31 -1.12
C VAL A 48 3.87 -17.44 -1.57
N SER A 49 4.66 -18.29 -0.89
CA SER A 49 6.06 -18.51 -1.27
C SER A 49 6.24 -19.19 -2.62
N LYS A 50 5.26 -20.00 -3.07
CA LYS A 50 5.29 -20.72 -4.36
C LYS A 50 4.71 -19.95 -5.55
N VAL A 51 4.02 -18.84 -5.32
CA VAL A 51 3.52 -18.01 -6.43
C VAL A 51 4.69 -17.23 -7.03
N SER A 52 4.77 -17.19 -8.37
CA SER A 52 5.78 -16.39 -9.07
C SER A 52 5.44 -14.90 -8.94
N GLY A 53 6.45 -14.07 -8.62
CA GLY A 53 6.29 -12.62 -8.50
C GLY A 53 7.35 -12.02 -7.58
N ASP A 54 7.57 -10.72 -7.77
CA ASP A 54 8.48 -9.86 -7.02
C ASP A 54 7.82 -9.26 -5.77
N PHE A 55 6.50 -9.07 -5.79
CA PHE A 55 5.74 -8.54 -4.67
C PHE A 55 4.33 -9.12 -4.56
N VAL A 56 3.74 -9.00 -3.37
CA VAL A 56 2.35 -9.34 -3.10
C VAL A 56 1.64 -8.21 -2.36
N PHE A 57 0.44 -7.82 -2.81
CA PHE A 57 -0.48 -6.99 -2.04
C PHE A 57 -1.53 -7.85 -1.35
N ILE A 58 -1.71 -7.67 -0.05
CA ILE A 58 -2.58 -8.51 0.78
C ILE A 58 -3.71 -7.65 1.33
N LYS A 59 -4.97 -8.06 1.14
CA LYS A 59 -6.10 -7.40 1.79
C LYS A 59 -5.90 -7.50 3.30
N ALA A 60 -5.95 -6.39 4.02
CA ALA A 60 -5.90 -6.43 5.48
C ALA A 60 -7.28 -6.16 6.09
N THR A 61 -7.98 -5.15 5.58
CA THR A 61 -9.27 -4.72 6.14
C THR A 61 -10.27 -4.28 5.05
N GLN A 62 -11.54 -4.27 5.42
CA GLN A 62 -12.61 -3.64 4.67
C GLN A 62 -13.56 -2.92 5.65
N GLY A 63 -13.86 -1.66 5.36
CA GLY A 63 -14.59 -0.81 6.29
C GLY A 63 -13.95 -0.80 7.69
N ILE A 64 -14.77 -0.81 8.74
CA ILE A 64 -14.28 -0.81 10.14
C ILE A 64 -14.52 -2.13 10.87
N TRP A 65 -15.01 -3.16 10.16
CA TRP A 65 -15.54 -4.39 10.77
C TRP A 65 -14.83 -5.64 10.26
N TYR A 66 -14.36 -5.63 9.02
CA TYR A 66 -13.74 -6.79 8.42
C TYR A 66 -12.22 -6.70 8.51
N LYS A 67 -11.62 -7.79 8.96
CA LYS A 67 -10.19 -8.08 8.90
C LYS A 67 -10.02 -9.38 8.12
N ASP A 68 -9.10 -9.42 7.16
CA ASP A 68 -8.86 -10.59 6.28
C ASP A 68 -8.09 -11.67 7.05
N GLN A 69 -8.78 -12.30 8.02
CA GLN A 69 -8.20 -13.28 8.91
C GLN A 69 -9.25 -14.31 9.35
N LEU A 70 -9.07 -15.54 8.89
CA LEU A 70 -9.78 -16.70 9.43
C LEU A 70 -8.91 -17.95 9.23
N PRO A 71 -7.94 -18.22 10.15
CA PRO A 71 -6.99 -19.31 9.99
C PRO A 71 -7.64 -20.68 9.78
N SER A 72 -8.81 -20.93 10.39
CA SER A 72 -9.59 -22.15 10.21
C SER A 72 -10.10 -22.37 8.77
N LYS A 73 -10.13 -21.32 7.95
CA LYS A 73 -10.43 -21.37 6.52
C LYS A 73 -9.19 -21.22 5.64
N GLY A 74 -7.99 -21.15 6.21
CA GLY A 74 -6.73 -21.12 5.45
C GLY A 74 -6.33 -19.75 4.92
N TYR A 75 -6.81 -18.66 5.50
CA TYR A 75 -6.32 -17.30 5.18
C TYR A 75 -6.06 -16.49 6.44
N ASP A 76 -4.98 -15.72 6.41
CA ASP A 76 -4.59 -14.78 7.45
C ASP A 76 -3.61 -13.78 6.83
N TYR A 77 -4.03 -12.51 6.72
CA TYR A 77 -3.21 -11.45 6.15
C TYR A 77 -1.79 -11.40 6.74
N ALA A 78 -1.66 -11.61 8.05
CA ALA A 78 -0.39 -11.52 8.76
C ALA A 78 0.51 -12.73 8.43
N ALA A 79 -0.07 -13.93 8.41
CA ALA A 79 0.68 -15.15 8.06
C ALA A 79 1.20 -15.09 6.63
N TRP A 80 0.38 -14.62 5.68
CA TRP A 80 0.82 -14.41 4.29
C TRP A 80 1.93 -13.35 4.18
N ALA A 81 1.81 -12.25 4.91
CA ALA A 81 2.80 -11.18 4.92
C ALA A 81 4.13 -11.60 5.55
N ASP A 82 4.10 -12.48 6.55
CA ASP A 82 5.32 -12.98 7.20
C ASP A 82 5.96 -14.14 6.41
N GLU A 83 5.18 -14.90 5.61
CA GLU A 83 5.71 -15.94 4.71
C GLU A 83 6.37 -15.33 3.46
N ALA A 84 5.80 -14.29 2.87
CA ALA A 84 6.23 -13.75 1.58
C ALA A 84 7.75 -13.42 1.50
N PRO A 85 8.38 -12.77 2.50
CA PRO A 85 9.80 -12.46 2.48
C PRO A 85 10.72 -13.68 2.40
N ALA A 86 10.29 -14.85 2.88
CA ALA A 86 11.07 -16.09 2.79
C ALA A 86 11.29 -16.55 1.34
N SER A 87 10.46 -16.06 0.41
CA SER A 87 10.59 -16.26 -1.04
C SER A 87 11.16 -15.05 -1.77
N GLY A 88 11.72 -14.06 -1.05
CA GLY A 88 12.30 -12.86 -1.62
C GLY A 88 11.28 -11.81 -2.09
N LYS A 89 9.99 -11.96 -1.77
CA LYS A 89 8.94 -11.03 -2.19
C LYS A 89 8.87 -9.79 -1.29
N LEU A 90 8.60 -8.64 -1.92
CA LEU A 90 8.16 -7.44 -1.23
C LEU A 90 6.69 -7.59 -0.81
N VAL A 91 6.31 -6.92 0.28
CA VAL A 91 4.98 -7.01 0.86
C VAL A 91 4.27 -5.67 0.77
N GLY A 92 3.00 -5.70 0.39
CA GLY A 92 2.07 -4.59 0.46
C GLY A 92 0.78 -5.01 1.16
N PHE A 93 0.09 -4.05 1.78
CA PHE A 93 -1.26 -4.22 2.27
C PHE A 93 -2.21 -3.28 1.58
N TYR A 94 -3.47 -3.69 1.43
CA TYR A 94 -4.53 -2.79 1.02
C TYR A 94 -5.76 -2.82 1.93
N HIS A 95 -6.45 -1.69 1.94
CA HIS A 95 -7.73 -1.50 2.59
C HIS A 95 -8.82 -1.30 1.54
N TYR A 96 -9.87 -2.13 1.59
CA TYR A 96 -11.05 -1.97 0.73
C TYR A 96 -12.02 -0.96 1.34
N ALA A 97 -12.22 0.17 0.67
CA ALA A 97 -13.09 1.23 1.17
C ALA A 97 -14.57 0.84 1.16
N GLU A 98 -15.28 1.12 2.25
CA GLU A 98 -16.77 1.04 2.28
C GLU A 98 -17.43 2.42 2.23
N GLY A 99 -16.63 3.49 2.15
CA GLY A 99 -17.12 4.86 2.08
C GLY A 99 -17.69 5.37 3.40
N GLY A 100 -17.28 4.80 4.53
CA GLY A 100 -17.60 5.23 5.89
C GLY A 100 -16.94 6.55 6.28
N ASP A 101 -16.47 6.62 7.53
CA ASP A 101 -15.62 7.74 7.94
C ASP A 101 -14.18 7.43 7.51
N PRO A 102 -13.53 8.28 6.69
CA PRO A 102 -12.21 7.97 6.14
C PRO A 102 -11.14 7.87 7.23
N ILE A 103 -11.29 8.59 8.35
CA ILE A 103 -10.34 8.54 9.47
C ILE A 103 -10.53 7.25 10.26
N LYS A 104 -11.79 6.82 10.49
CA LYS A 104 -12.04 5.56 11.19
C LYS A 104 -11.62 4.33 10.39
N GLU A 105 -11.82 4.35 9.07
CA GLU A 105 -11.33 3.28 8.19
C GLU A 105 -9.81 3.25 8.16
N ALA A 106 -9.14 4.40 8.09
CA ALA A 106 -7.69 4.49 8.17
C ALA A 106 -7.14 4.02 9.53
N ASP A 107 -7.75 4.42 10.64
CA ASP A 107 -7.36 3.98 11.98
C ASP A 107 -7.52 2.45 12.15
N CYS A 108 -8.64 1.89 11.67
CA CYS A 108 -8.88 0.46 11.67
C CYS A 108 -7.83 -0.30 10.84
N PHE A 109 -7.53 0.21 9.64
CA PHE A 109 -6.49 -0.38 8.79
C PHE A 109 -5.11 -0.32 9.47
N TYR A 110 -4.71 0.85 9.99
CA TYR A 110 -3.45 1.02 10.70
C TYR A 110 -3.33 0.07 11.91
N ASP A 111 -4.37 -0.07 12.71
CA ASP A 111 -4.33 -0.95 13.88
C ASP A 111 -4.04 -2.41 13.54
N VAL A 112 -4.46 -2.85 12.34
CA VAL A 112 -4.18 -4.18 11.81
C VAL A 112 -2.75 -4.30 11.28
N ILE A 113 -2.24 -3.29 10.57
CA ILE A 113 -0.96 -3.40 9.85
C ILE A 113 0.23 -2.70 10.51
N LYS A 114 0.07 -2.01 11.64
CA LYS A 114 1.14 -1.19 12.27
C LYS A 114 2.43 -1.94 12.59
N ALA A 115 2.35 -3.26 12.82
CA ALA A 115 3.53 -4.13 13.00
C ALA A 115 4.38 -4.28 11.72
N TYR A 116 3.90 -3.79 10.58
CA TYR A 116 4.55 -3.81 9.27
C TYR A 116 5.07 -2.43 8.84
N LYS A 117 5.01 -1.43 9.72
CA LYS A 117 5.58 -0.11 9.48
C LYS A 117 7.07 -0.21 9.11
N GLY A 118 7.47 0.44 8.01
CA GLY A 118 8.82 0.41 7.46
C GLY A 118 9.20 -0.88 6.71
N ARG A 119 8.32 -1.89 6.65
CA ARG A 119 8.56 -3.16 5.93
C ARG A 119 7.48 -3.56 4.92
N ALA A 120 6.42 -2.75 4.78
CA ALA A 120 5.38 -2.96 3.78
C ALA A 120 4.94 -1.65 3.12
N VAL A 121 4.56 -1.73 1.84
CA VAL A 121 3.85 -0.66 1.14
C VAL A 121 2.36 -0.73 1.50
N VAL A 122 1.65 0.39 1.46
CA VAL A 122 0.22 0.43 1.81
C VAL A 122 -0.58 1.09 0.69
N ALA A 123 -1.75 0.56 0.40
CA ALA A 123 -2.64 1.06 -0.64
C ALA A 123 -4.08 1.23 -0.13
N LEU A 124 -4.75 2.26 -0.62
CA LEU A 124 -6.21 2.37 -0.57
C LEU A 124 -6.80 1.71 -1.81
N ASP A 125 -7.76 0.82 -1.65
CA ASP A 125 -8.56 0.25 -2.73
C ASP A 125 -9.91 0.98 -2.79
N TRP A 126 -10.10 1.82 -3.83
CA TRP A 126 -11.29 2.64 -4.05
C TRP A 126 -12.12 2.12 -5.23
N GLU A 127 -13.15 1.33 -4.91
CA GLU A 127 -14.04 0.69 -5.88
C GLU A 127 -15.52 0.87 -5.55
N GLN A 128 -16.40 0.50 -6.50
CA GLN A 128 -17.85 0.75 -6.41
C GLN A 128 -18.59 -0.20 -5.46
N THR A 129 -18.22 -1.48 -5.44
CA THR A 129 -18.98 -2.51 -4.73
C THR A 129 -18.89 -2.27 -3.22
N SER A 130 -20.00 -2.34 -2.49
CA SER A 130 -20.03 -2.13 -1.03
C SER A 130 -19.47 -0.79 -0.54
N ASN A 131 -19.28 0.20 -1.43
CA ASN A 131 -18.78 1.52 -1.11
C ASN A 131 -19.89 2.57 -1.28
N LYS A 132 -20.39 3.08 -0.15
CA LYS A 132 -21.54 3.99 -0.15
C LYS A 132 -21.23 5.41 -0.64
N LEU A 133 -19.96 5.79 -0.71
CA LEU A 133 -19.54 7.11 -1.18
C LEU A 133 -19.01 7.10 -2.61
N PHE A 134 -18.86 5.93 -3.22
CA PHE A 134 -18.48 5.83 -4.62
C PHE A 134 -19.52 6.50 -5.51
N GLY A 135 -19.10 7.40 -6.40
CA GLY A 135 -20.01 8.05 -7.33
C GLY A 135 -20.81 9.21 -6.76
N THR A 136 -20.59 9.59 -5.51
CA THR A 136 -21.39 10.62 -4.83
C THR A 136 -20.84 12.03 -5.01
N GLY A 137 -19.62 12.16 -5.57
CA GLY A 137 -18.91 13.42 -5.69
C GLY A 137 -18.01 13.72 -4.47
N PHE A 138 -18.09 12.91 -3.42
CA PHE A 138 -17.17 12.96 -2.28
C PHE A 138 -15.94 12.06 -2.44
N ASP A 139 -15.82 11.34 -3.56
CA ASP A 139 -14.79 10.33 -3.84
C ASP A 139 -13.36 10.86 -3.57
N VAL A 140 -12.97 11.97 -4.20
CA VAL A 140 -11.62 12.54 -4.10
C VAL A 140 -11.34 13.04 -2.68
N GLN A 141 -12.29 13.78 -2.08
CA GLN A 141 -12.14 14.32 -0.74
C GLN A 141 -12.01 13.19 0.31
N TRP A 142 -12.81 12.14 0.16
CA TRP A 142 -12.79 10.99 1.06
C TRP A 142 -11.45 10.26 0.96
N CYS A 143 -11.00 9.96 -0.26
CA CYS A 143 -9.73 9.29 -0.51
C CYS A 143 -8.55 10.09 0.04
N LYS A 144 -8.51 11.40 -0.22
CA LYS A 144 -7.45 12.27 0.29
C LYS A 144 -7.34 12.22 1.81
N ARG A 145 -8.48 12.30 2.51
CA ARG A 145 -8.51 12.25 3.99
C ARG A 145 -8.04 10.90 4.52
N PHE A 146 -8.41 9.79 3.88
CA PHE A 146 -7.94 8.46 4.25
C PHE A 146 -6.41 8.35 4.04
N LEU A 147 -5.92 8.74 2.86
CA LEU A 147 -4.51 8.67 2.49
C LEU A 147 -3.65 9.54 3.41
N ASP A 148 -4.07 10.77 3.71
CA ASP A 148 -3.39 11.67 4.65
C ASP A 148 -3.27 11.07 6.04
N ARG A 149 -4.33 10.42 6.52
CA ARG A 149 -4.33 9.76 7.82
C ARG A 149 -3.38 8.58 7.84
N ILE A 150 -3.41 7.71 6.82
CA ILE A 150 -2.50 6.57 6.71
C ILE A 150 -1.06 7.02 6.55
N ALA A 151 -0.79 8.05 5.75
CA ALA A 151 0.55 8.57 5.55
C ALA A 151 1.18 9.02 6.87
N SER A 152 0.41 9.76 7.67
CA SER A 152 0.81 10.20 9.01
C SER A 152 1.06 9.03 9.97
N LEU A 153 0.17 8.04 10.01
CA LEU A 153 0.29 6.91 10.94
C LEU A 153 1.43 5.94 10.56
N MET A 154 1.55 5.62 9.27
CA MET A 154 2.54 4.68 8.74
C MET A 154 3.90 5.32 8.51
N ASP A 155 4.04 6.65 8.56
CA ASP A 155 5.26 7.37 8.14
C ASP A 155 5.75 6.87 6.77
N ALA A 156 4.78 6.74 5.85
CA ALA A 156 4.97 6.16 4.52
C ALA A 156 4.06 6.88 3.53
N ARG A 157 4.36 6.76 2.24
CA ARG A 157 3.54 7.33 1.17
C ARG A 157 2.56 6.26 0.64
N PRO A 158 1.28 6.27 1.03
CA PRO A 158 0.31 5.30 0.53
C PRO A 158 0.09 5.45 -0.98
N LEU A 159 -0.26 4.35 -1.62
CA LEU A 159 -0.79 4.30 -2.99
C LEU A 159 -2.31 4.37 -2.96
N ILE A 160 -2.92 4.70 -4.09
CA ILE A 160 -4.35 4.47 -4.32
C ILE A 160 -4.55 3.62 -5.55
N TYR A 161 -5.36 2.58 -5.41
CA TYR A 161 -5.82 1.72 -6.49
C TYR A 161 -7.25 2.10 -6.87
N MET A 162 -7.50 2.22 -8.17
CA MET A 162 -8.82 2.40 -8.76
C MET A 162 -8.80 2.01 -10.23
N SER A 163 -9.97 1.76 -10.83
CA SER A 163 -10.05 1.47 -12.25
C SER A 163 -9.70 2.70 -13.12
N LYS A 164 -9.18 2.46 -14.33
CA LYS A 164 -8.84 3.52 -15.31
C LYS A 164 -10.02 4.45 -15.64
N SER A 165 -11.26 3.97 -15.58
CA SER A 165 -12.41 4.85 -15.79
C SER A 165 -12.56 5.86 -14.65
N VAL A 166 -12.29 5.45 -13.41
CA VAL A 166 -12.36 6.30 -12.22
C VAL A 166 -11.23 7.35 -12.21
N THR A 167 -10.03 7.01 -12.69
CA THR A 167 -8.93 7.99 -12.79
C THR A 167 -9.26 9.15 -13.72
N HIS A 168 -10.15 8.96 -14.70
CA HIS A 168 -10.59 9.99 -15.63
C HIS A 168 -11.94 10.63 -15.25
N LYS A 169 -12.64 10.10 -14.25
CA LYS A 169 -14.00 10.52 -13.90
C LYS A 169 -14.03 11.76 -13.01
N TYR A 170 -13.00 11.95 -12.18
CA TYR A 170 -12.91 13.06 -11.22
C TYR A 170 -11.58 13.79 -11.32
N ASP A 171 -11.51 14.99 -10.75
CA ASP A 171 -10.25 15.72 -10.61
C ASP A 171 -9.44 15.18 -9.42
N TRP A 172 -8.47 14.32 -9.73
CA TRP A 172 -7.56 13.71 -8.75
C TRP A 172 -6.32 14.55 -8.45
N SER A 173 -6.19 15.77 -8.97
CA SER A 173 -4.97 16.59 -8.82
C SER A 173 -4.53 16.77 -7.37
N SER A 174 -5.50 17.00 -6.46
CA SER A 174 -5.25 17.13 -5.02
C SER A 174 -4.73 15.85 -4.35
N VAL A 175 -4.97 14.68 -4.93
CA VAL A 175 -4.43 13.39 -4.47
C VAL A 175 -3.10 13.10 -5.14
N ALA A 176 -3.01 13.28 -6.46
CA ALA A 176 -1.85 12.93 -7.29
C ALA A 176 -0.58 13.72 -6.95
N VAL A 177 -0.72 14.94 -6.40
CA VAL A 177 0.43 15.74 -5.93
C VAL A 177 1.15 15.06 -4.76
N ASP A 178 0.40 14.38 -3.89
CA ASP A 178 0.92 13.79 -2.65
C ASP A 178 1.09 12.27 -2.76
N TYR A 179 0.27 11.57 -3.56
CA TYR A 179 0.19 10.10 -3.57
C TYR A 179 0.21 9.54 -4.99
N PRO A 180 0.91 8.42 -5.24
CA PRO A 180 0.89 7.77 -6.54
C PRO A 180 -0.50 7.19 -6.85
N LEU A 181 -1.00 7.47 -8.06
CA LEU A 181 -2.19 6.87 -8.68
C LEU A 181 -1.84 5.60 -9.47
#